data_AF-A0A656JY82-F1
#
_entry.id   AF-A0A656JY82-F1
#
_cell.length_a   1.000
_cell.length_b   1.000
_cell.length_c   1.000
_cell.angle_alpha   90.00
_cell.angle_beta   90.00
_cell.angle_gamma   90.00
#
_symmetry.space_group_name_H-M   'P 1'
#
loop_
_entity.id
_entity.type
_entity.pdbx_description
1 polymer ?
#
loop_
_entity_poly.entity_id
_entity_poly.type
_entity_poly.pdbx_seq_one_letter_code
_entity_poly.pdbx_strand_id
1 'polypeptide(L)' 'MLAINGEPAGDGRRSMNQVARTKPKDKIAIDVMRNGKEMRLSAEVGLRPPPAPTPAAAPE' A
#
# COMPACT_ATOMS: atom_id res chain seq x y z
N MET A 1 8.28 -4.27 -6.94
CA MET A 1 7.08 -3.54 -7.40
C MET A 1 7.57 -2.51 -8.39
N LEU A 2 6.89 -2.27 -9.50
CA LEU A 2 7.41 -1.38 -10.56
C LEU A 2 6.72 -0.01 -10.50
N ALA A 3 5.39 0.02 -10.47
CA ALA A 3 4.61 1.25 -10.46
C ALA A 3 3.26 1.09 -9.75
N ILE A 4 2.71 2.19 -9.23
CA ILE A 4 1.33 2.30 -8.73
C ILE A 4 0.68 3.47 -9.46
N ASN A 5 -0.44 3.23 -10.15
CA ASN A 5 -1.15 4.23 -10.97
C ASN A 5 -0.25 4.95 -11.98
N GLY A 6 0.73 4.23 -12.56
CA GLY A 6 1.70 4.80 -13.50
C GLY A 6 2.83 5.59 -12.84
N GLU A 7 2.86 5.68 -11.51
CA GLU A 7 3.94 6.34 -10.77
C GLU A 7 4.96 5.32 -10.26
N PRO A 8 6.27 5.52 -10.49
CA PRO A 8 7.29 4.53 -10.18
C PRO A 8 7.39 4.26 -8.68
N ALA A 9 7.21 2.98 -8.32
CA ALA A 9 7.18 2.47 -6.96
C ALA A 9 8.52 1.78 -6.65
N GLY A 10 9.61 2.57 -6.66
CA GLY A 10 10.98 2.06 -6.58
C GLY A 10 11.39 1.43 -5.24
N ASP A 11 10.69 1.77 -4.15
CA ASP A 11 10.98 1.25 -2.81
C ASP A 11 9.70 1.12 -1.98
N GLY A 12 9.68 0.16 -1.04
CA GLY A 12 8.50 -0.13 -0.21
C GLY A 12 7.92 1.09 0.53
N ARG A 13 8.76 2.03 0.97
CA ARG A 13 8.31 3.29 1.61
C ARG A 13 7.60 4.22 0.64
N ARG A 14 8.11 4.36 -0.59
CA ARG A 14 7.46 5.15 -1.65
C ARG A 14 6.13 4.52 -2.06
N SER A 15 6.12 3.20 -2.23
CA SER A 15 4.90 2.44 -2.55
C SER A 15 3.82 2.66 -1.49
N MET A 16 4.16 2.54 -0.20
CA MET A 16 3.22 2.77 0.89
C MET A 16 2.71 4.21 0.93
N ASN A 17 3.57 5.20 0.67
CA ASN A 17 3.17 6.62 0.62
C ASN A 17 2.24 6.91 -0.55
N GLN A 18 2.41 6.25 -1.70
CA GLN A 18 1.50 6.40 -2.85
C GLN A 18 0.11 5.85 -2.52
N VAL A 19 0.02 4.67 -1.90
CA VAL A 19 -1.25 4.09 -1.45
C VAL A 19 -1.91 4.96 -0.37
N ALA A 20 -1.13 5.57 0.53
CA ALA A 20 -1.66 6.46 1.57
C ALA A 20 -2.28 7.75 1.02
N ARG A 21 -1.93 8.16 -0.21
CA ARG A 21 -2.49 9.34 -0.88
C ARG A 21 -3.79 9.05 -1.64
N THR A 22 -4.04 7.79 -1.98
CA THR A 22 -5.29 7.36 -2.62
C THR A 22 -6.42 7.23 -1.61
N LYS A 23 -7.66 7.53 -2.01
CA LYS A 23 -8.80 7.46 -1.08
C LYS A 23 -9.15 5.99 -0.81
N PRO A 24 -9.62 5.66 0.41
CA PRO A 24 -10.18 4.35 0.66
C PRO A 24 -11.36 4.08 -0.31
N LYS A 25 -11.50 2.83 -0.74
CA LYS A 25 -12.45 2.36 -1.77
C LYS A 25 -12.10 2.72 -3.22
N ASP A 26 -11.03 3.49 -3.44
CA ASP A 26 -10.52 3.67 -4.80
C ASP A 26 -9.81 2.40 -5.28
N LYS A 27 -9.93 2.13 -6.58
CA LYS A 27 -9.17 1.08 -7.25
C LYS A 27 -7.86 1.64 -7.78
N ILE A 28 -6.76 0.97 -7.45
CA ILE A 28 -5.42 1.30 -7.93
C ILE A 28 -4.91 0.21 -8.86
N ALA A 29 -4.22 0.64 -9.91
CA ALA A 29 -3.46 -0.26 -10.77
C ALA A 29 -2.04 -0.39 -10.23
N ILE A 30 -1.56 -1.61 -10.10
CA ILE A 30 -0.24 -1.95 -9.59
C ILE A 30 0.48 -2.75 -10.67
N ASP A 31 1.59 -2.22 -11.16
CA ASP A 31 2.46 -2.93 -12.07
C ASP A 31 3.54 -3.65 -11.25
N VAL A 32 3.59 -4.98 -11.36
CA VAL A 32 4.57 -5.84 -10.67
C VAL A 32 5.32 -6.69 -11.68
N MET A 33 6.59 -6.95 -11.41
CA MET A 33 7.33 -8.00 -12.10
C MET A 33 7.32 -9.26 -11.24
N ARG A 34 6.78 -10.36 -11.76
CA ARG A 34 6.79 -11.67 -11.09
C ARG A 34 7.40 -12.70 -12.04
N ASN A 35 8.46 -13.37 -11.61
CA ASN A 35 9.22 -14.32 -12.43
C ASN A 35 9.72 -13.71 -13.77
N GLY A 36 10.16 -12.44 -13.75
CA GLY A 36 10.61 -11.74 -14.96
C GLY A 36 9.48 -11.32 -15.92
N LYS A 37 8.22 -11.60 -15.59
CA LYS A 37 7.06 -11.17 -16.36
C LYS A 37 6.38 -9.97 -15.71
N GLU A 38 6.17 -8.91 -16.48
CA GLU A 38 5.37 -7.77 -16.04
C GLU A 38 3.90 -8.15 -16.01
N MET A 39 3.25 -7.84 -14.88
CA MET A 39 1.85 -8.09 -14.62
C MET A 39 1.22 -6.84 -14.03
N ARG A 40 0.07 -6.45 -14.57
CA ARG A 40 -0.76 -5.38 -14.04
C ARG A 40 -1.86 -5.97 -13.18
N LEU A 41 -1.89 -5.59 -11.92
CA LEU A 41 -2.87 -6.01 -10.91
C LEU A 41 -3.76 -4.83 -10.56
N SER A 42 -5.06 -5.08 -10.42
CA SER A 42 -6.02 -4.08 -9.95
C SER A 42 -6.42 -4.43 -8.52
N ALA A 43 -6.18 -3.52 -7.58
CA ALA A 43 -6.50 -3.73 -6.16
C ALA A 43 -7.33 -2.56 -5.62
N GLU A 44 -8.18 -2.82 -4.64
CA GLU A 44 -8.95 -1.79 -3.94
C GLU A 44 -8.24 -1.35 -2.67
N VAL A 45 -8.19 -0.04 -2.42
CA VAL A 45 -7.54 0.53 -1.24
C VAL A 45 -8.47 0.40 -0.02
N GLY A 46 -8.08 -0.44 0.94
CA GLY A 46 -8.76 -0.53 2.23
C GLY A 46 -8.43 0.63 3.18
N LEU A 47 -9.30 0.87 4.16
CA LEU A 47 -8.97 1.75 5.28
C LEU A 47 -7.91 1.09 6.17
N ARG A 48 -6.91 1.88 6.60
CA ARG A 48 -5.99 1.44 7.65
C ARG A 48 -6.81 1.27 8.95
N PRO A 49 -6.82 0.09 9.58
CA PRO A 49 -7.50 -0.08 10.86
C PRO A 49 -6.90 0.87 11.91
N PRO A 50 -7.71 1.38 12.85
CA PRO A 50 -7.16 2.13 13.97
C PRO A 50 -6.12 1.26 14.69
N PRO A 51 -5.03 1.86 15.22
CA PRO A 51 -4.08 1.12 16.02
C PRO A 51 -4.85 0.41 17.15
N ALA A 52 -4.52 -0.86 17.39
CA ALA A 52 -5.04 -1.56 18.55
C ALA A 52 -4.74 -0.69 19.79
N PRO A 53 -5.66 -0.59 20.76
CA PRO A 53 -5.40 0.18 21.97
C PRO A 53 -4.09 -0.34 22.56
N THR A 54 -3.08 0.51 22.64
CA THR A 54 -1.86 0.22 23.40
C THR A 54 -2.34 -0.15 24.80
N PRO A 55 -2.06 -1.37 25.31
CA PRO A 55 -2.29 -1.64 26.71
C PRO A 55 -1.59 -0.52 27.47
N ALA A 56 -2.36 0.32 28.15
CA ALA A 56 -1.83 1.39 28.96
C ALA A 56 -0.74 0.78 29.83
N ALA A 57 0.46 1.35 29.78
CA ALA A 57 1.58 0.92 30.61
C ALA A 57 1.05 0.66 32.02
N ALA A 58 1.17 -0.59 32.47
CA ALA A 58 0.84 -0.93 33.84
C ALA A 58 1.61 0.04 34.74
N PRO A 59 0.96 0.72 35.70
CA PRO A 59 1.71 1.41 36.72
C PRO A 59 2.48 0.36 37.53
N GLU A 60 3.68 0.77 37.92
CA GLU A 60 4.64 0.06 38.79
C GLU A 60 4.01 -0.50 40.07
#